data_AF-A0AAP2XT25-F1
#
_entry.id   AF-A0AAP2XT25-F1
#
_cell.length_a   1.000
_cell.length_b   1.000
_cell.length_c   1.000
_cell.angle_alpha   90.00
_cell.angle_beta   90.00
_cell.angle_gamma   90.00
#
_symmetry.space_group_name_H-M   'P 1'
#
loop_
_entity.id
_entity.type
_entity.pdbx_description
1 polymer ?
#
loop_
_entity_poly.entity_id
_entity_poly.type
_entity_poly.pdbx_seq_one_letter_code
_entity_poly.pdbx_strand_id
1 'polypeptide(L)'
;MKKRRSLILSLVVSLLICGLIMGDSLSSLVRSFQQRFIAQTDTVEVTLIDDLQRSEPIVPGSRIPLDMDVQNLGAACQVRFKVCVYTGGELLRELTEAELELADGWERKKDGYLYHTGILEEDGILELYDAVIASSDIITKEDQTLVLETTIQAVQSEHLEVSSDGWGDTEIRQTLRSRNEVRSDA
;
A
#
# COMPACT_ATOMS: atom_id res chain seq x y z
N MET A 1 -23.33 37.80 -41.78
CA MET A 1 -22.11 37.52 -40.96
C MET A 1 -22.41 36.95 -39.56
N LYS A 2 -23.55 37.24 -38.91
CA LYS A 2 -23.90 36.71 -37.56
C LYS A 2 -24.05 35.17 -37.48
N LYS A 3 -24.67 34.52 -38.48
CA LYS A 3 -24.87 33.05 -38.48
C LYS A 3 -23.58 32.22 -38.55
N ARG A 4 -22.55 32.69 -39.28
CA ARG A 4 -21.26 31.98 -39.38
C ARG A 4 -20.44 32.04 -38.09
N ARG A 5 -20.52 33.14 -37.33
CA ARG A 5 -19.83 33.25 -36.02
C ARG A 5 -20.45 32.34 -34.95
N SER A 6 -21.78 32.14 -34.99
CA SER A 6 -22.48 31.23 -34.07
C SER A 6 -22.14 29.76 -34.33
N LEU A 7 -21.96 29.36 -35.59
CA LEU A 7 -21.56 27.99 -35.95
C LEU A 7 -20.13 27.65 -35.52
N ILE A 8 -19.20 28.60 -35.65
CA ILE A 8 -17.81 28.40 -35.22
C ILE A 8 -17.73 28.29 -33.69
N LEU A 9 -18.49 29.11 -32.96
CA LEU A 9 -18.55 29.04 -31.50
C LEU A 9 -19.11 27.69 -31.01
N SER A 10 -20.16 27.18 -31.67
CA SER A 10 -20.73 25.87 -31.36
C SER A 10 -19.75 24.72 -31.62
N LEU A 11 -18.94 24.81 -32.67
CA LEU A 11 -17.94 23.79 -33.00
C LEU A 11 -16.81 23.76 -31.95
N VAL A 12 -16.35 24.92 -31.52
CA VAL A 12 -15.28 25.04 -30.50
C VAL A 12 -15.76 24.54 -29.13
N VAL A 13 -17.01 24.84 -28.74
CA VAL A 13 -17.59 24.32 -27.50
C VAL A 13 -17.76 22.79 -27.56
N SER A 14 -18.19 22.25 -28.71
CA SER A 14 -18.29 20.78 -28.89
C SER A 14 -16.93 20.08 -28.80
N LEU A 15 -15.88 20.68 -29.37
CA LEU A 15 -14.51 20.15 -29.30
C LEU A 15 -13.92 20.20 -27.88
N LEU A 16 -14.24 21.24 -27.11
CA LEU A 16 -13.85 21.36 -25.71
C LEU A 16 -14.53 20.30 -24.83
N ILE A 17 -15.82 20.02 -25.07
CA ILE A 17 -16.55 18.96 -24.35
C ILE A 17 -16.02 17.57 -24.72
N CYS A 18 -15.71 17.32 -26.00
CA CYS A 18 -15.09 16.05 -26.42
C CYS A 18 -13.68 15.86 -25.84
N GLY A 19 -12.89 16.93 -25.70
CA GLY A 19 -11.57 16.89 -25.06
C GLY A 19 -11.63 16.53 -23.57
N LEU A 20 -12.66 16.98 -22.85
CA LEU A 20 -12.87 16.66 -21.44
C LEU A 20 -13.30 15.19 -21.22
N ILE A 21 -14.07 14.60 -22.14
CA ILE A 21 -14.55 13.21 -22.01
C ILE A 21 -13.46 12.18 -22.40
N MET A 22 -12.50 12.57 -23.25
CA MET A 22 -11.40 11.69 -23.67
C MET A 22 -10.27 11.55 -22.63
N GLY A 23 -10.17 12.46 -21.65
CA GLY A 23 -9.19 12.36 -20.56
C GLY A 23 -9.46 11.18 -19.62
N ASP A 24 -10.73 10.97 -19.26
CA ASP A 24 -11.15 9.92 -18.32
C ASP A 24 -11.30 8.54 -18.99
N SER A 25 -11.50 8.51 -20.30
CA SER A 25 -11.68 7.26 -21.05
C SER A 25 -10.34 6.55 -21.32
N LEU A 26 -9.23 7.31 -21.42
CA LEU A 26 -7.90 6.72 -21.60
C LEU A 26 -7.36 6.14 -20.30
N SER A 27 -7.65 6.73 -19.13
CA SER A 27 -7.24 6.16 -17.84
C SER A 27 -7.97 4.86 -17.54
N SER A 28 -9.26 4.78 -17.86
CA SER A 28 -10.04 3.54 -17.71
C SER A 28 -9.63 2.47 -18.73
N LEU A 29 -9.29 2.84 -19.97
CA LEU A 29 -8.73 1.90 -20.93
C LEU A 29 -7.33 1.43 -20.54
N VAL A 30 -6.43 2.31 -20.08
CA VAL A 30 -5.09 1.95 -19.60
C VAL A 30 -5.17 1.08 -18.34
N ARG A 31 -6.07 1.39 -17.40
CA ARG A 31 -6.39 0.49 -16.27
C ARG A 31 -6.97 -0.84 -16.74
N SER A 32 -7.85 -0.85 -17.75
CA SER A 32 -8.39 -2.09 -18.31
C SER A 32 -7.35 -2.93 -19.07
N PHE A 33 -6.34 -2.28 -19.66
CA PHE A 33 -5.21 -2.95 -20.33
C PHE A 33 -4.19 -3.46 -19.31
N GLN A 34 -3.97 -2.76 -18.19
CA GLN A 34 -3.26 -3.31 -17.03
C GLN A 34 -4.04 -4.49 -16.41
N GLN A 35 -5.38 -4.39 -16.28
CA GLN A 35 -6.25 -5.48 -15.79
C GLN A 35 -6.27 -6.72 -16.69
N ARG A 36 -6.03 -6.60 -18.00
CA ARG A 36 -6.09 -7.73 -18.96
C ARG A 36 -4.76 -8.45 -19.20
N PHE A 37 -3.64 -7.90 -18.73
CA PHE A 37 -2.36 -8.62 -18.69
C PHE A 37 -2.14 -9.40 -17.39
N ILE A 38 -3.06 -9.26 -16.43
CA ILE A 38 -3.27 -10.18 -15.32
C ILE A 38 -4.05 -11.37 -15.91
N ALA A 39 -3.31 -12.30 -16.49
CA ALA A 39 -3.88 -13.58 -16.89
C ALA A 39 -4.50 -14.22 -15.64
N GLN A 40 -5.72 -14.74 -15.77
CA GLN A 40 -6.25 -15.80 -14.91
C GLN A 40 -5.13 -16.78 -14.55
N THR A 41 -4.63 -16.64 -13.33
CA THR A 41 -3.74 -17.62 -12.72
C THR A 41 -4.41 -17.97 -11.40
N ASP A 42 -4.60 -19.26 -11.15
CA ASP A 42 -5.16 -19.84 -9.91
C ASP A 42 -4.26 -19.59 -8.67
N THR A 43 -3.66 -18.40 -8.57
CA THR A 43 -2.59 -18.04 -7.64
C THR A 43 -2.97 -16.82 -6.81
N VAL A 44 -2.37 -16.69 -5.62
CA VAL A 44 -2.54 -15.53 -4.75
C VAL A 44 -1.91 -14.30 -5.41
N GLU A 45 -2.69 -13.22 -5.53
CA GLU A 45 -2.23 -11.94 -6.04
C GLU A 45 -2.73 -10.81 -5.14
N VAL A 46 -1.81 -9.92 -4.77
CA VAL A 46 -2.02 -8.85 -3.83
C VAL A 46 -1.42 -7.56 -4.38
N THR A 47 -2.01 -6.41 -4.01
CA THR A 47 -1.45 -5.07 -4.29
C THR A 47 -1.39 -4.24 -3.01
N LEU A 48 -0.35 -3.41 -2.88
CA LEU A 48 -0.22 -2.39 -1.82
C LEU A 48 -0.72 -1.05 -2.34
N ILE A 49 -1.57 -0.39 -1.56
CA ILE A 49 -2.02 0.99 -1.81
C ILE A 49 -1.36 1.88 -0.76
N ASP A 50 -0.84 3.03 -1.20
CA ASP A 50 -0.04 3.94 -0.40
C ASP A 50 -0.36 5.38 -0.83
N ASP A 51 -1.01 6.13 0.06
CA ASP A 51 -1.44 7.50 -0.16
C ASP A 51 -0.66 8.47 0.74
N LEU A 52 0.68 8.47 0.60
CA LEU A 52 1.56 9.37 1.37
C LEU A 52 1.17 10.85 1.22
N GLN A 53 0.56 11.43 2.25
CA GLN A 53 0.31 12.86 2.37
C GLN A 53 1.52 13.54 3.01
N ARG A 54 2.39 14.15 2.20
CA ARG A 54 3.51 14.97 2.72
C ARG A 54 3.01 16.35 3.14
N SER A 55 2.99 16.64 4.44
CA SER A 55 2.76 18.03 4.85
C SER A 55 3.29 18.49 6.22
N GLU A 56 4.20 17.81 6.92
CA GLU A 56 4.74 18.36 8.18
C GLU A 56 6.18 17.90 8.53
N PRO A 57 6.99 18.76 9.18
CA PRO A 57 8.29 18.42 9.78
C PRO A 57 8.17 17.25 10.76
N ILE A 58 9.04 16.24 10.65
CA ILE A 58 8.94 15.04 11.50
C ILE A 58 9.92 15.12 12.67
N VAL A 59 9.35 15.13 13.88
CA VAL A 59 10.03 15.17 15.17
C VAL A 59 9.71 13.92 15.99
N PRO A 60 10.46 13.61 17.06
CA PRO A 60 10.11 12.54 17.96
C PRO A 60 8.66 12.64 18.48
N GLY A 61 7.90 11.56 18.32
CA GLY A 61 6.48 11.48 18.64
C GLY A 61 5.54 11.85 17.48
N SER A 62 6.05 12.28 16.33
CA SER A 62 5.23 12.58 15.15
C SER A 62 4.50 11.33 14.65
N ARG A 63 3.26 11.54 14.23
CA ARG A 63 2.43 10.58 13.51
C ARG A 63 2.68 10.73 12.01
N ILE A 64 3.14 9.68 11.34
CA ILE A 64 3.38 9.64 9.90
C ILE A 64 2.21 8.89 9.23
N PRO A 65 1.25 9.60 8.59
CA PRO A 65 0.14 8.95 7.90
C PRO A 65 0.65 8.21 6.66
N LEU A 66 0.31 6.94 6.53
CA LEU A 66 0.65 6.11 5.37
C LEU A 66 -0.57 5.39 4.77
N ASP A 67 -1.64 5.20 5.54
CA ASP A 67 -2.92 4.62 5.10
C ASP A 67 -2.70 3.35 4.26
N MET A 68 -2.07 2.34 4.87
CA MET A 68 -1.59 1.17 4.13
C MET A 68 -2.65 0.08 4.04
N ASP A 69 -3.06 -0.20 2.81
CA ASP A 69 -4.02 -1.26 2.50
C ASP A 69 -3.42 -2.39 1.67
N VAL A 70 -4.07 -3.54 1.78
CA VAL A 70 -3.83 -4.70 0.95
C VAL A 70 -5.12 -5.14 0.25
N GLN A 71 -5.07 -5.30 -1.08
CA GLN A 71 -6.18 -5.87 -1.86
C GLN A 71 -5.79 -7.24 -2.43
N ASN A 72 -6.63 -8.25 -2.22
CA ASN A 72 -6.50 -9.56 -2.87
C ASN A 72 -7.21 -9.55 -4.23
N LEU A 73 -6.48 -9.92 -5.28
CA LEU A 73 -6.93 -10.00 -6.66
C LEU A 73 -7.00 -11.44 -7.18
N GLY A 74 -6.70 -12.43 -6.33
CA GLY A 74 -6.70 -13.84 -6.67
C GLY A 74 -7.41 -14.70 -5.62
N ALA A 75 -6.99 -15.96 -5.51
CA ALA A 75 -7.61 -16.92 -4.59
C ALA A 75 -7.52 -16.47 -3.12
N ALA A 76 -8.46 -16.95 -2.30
CA ALA A 76 -8.47 -16.70 -0.86
C ALA A 76 -7.11 -17.01 -0.20
N CYS A 77 -6.62 -16.09 0.63
CA CYS A 77 -5.27 -16.14 1.15
C CYS A 77 -5.19 -15.74 2.62
N GLN A 78 -4.12 -16.15 3.28
CA GLN A 78 -3.69 -15.57 4.54
C GLN A 78 -2.54 -14.60 4.26
N VAL A 79 -2.50 -13.53 5.04
CA VAL A 79 -1.53 -12.43 4.87
C VAL A 79 -0.80 -12.15 6.17
N ARG A 80 0.48 -11.81 6.05
CA ARG A 80 1.30 -11.31 7.14
C ARG A 80 2.13 -10.14 6.66
N PHE A 81 2.41 -9.17 7.52
CA PHE A 81 3.30 -8.06 7.17
C PHE A 81 4.27 -7.71 8.29
N LYS A 82 5.31 -6.96 7.93
CA LYS A 82 6.17 -6.28 8.89
C LYS A 82 6.61 -4.94 8.32
N VAL A 83 6.94 -4.02 9.21
CA VAL A 83 7.45 -2.69 8.86
C VAL A 83 8.86 -2.53 9.41
N CYS A 84 9.79 -2.17 8.54
CA CYS A 84 11.19 -1.95 8.86
C CYS A 84 11.54 -0.49 8.63
N VAL A 85 12.35 0.08 9.52
CA VAL A 85 12.91 1.42 9.34
C VAL A 85 14.38 1.30 8.98
N TYR A 86 14.81 2.03 7.96
CA TYR A 86 16.19 2.12 7.56
C TYR A 86 16.70 3.57 7.65
N THR A 87 17.99 3.72 7.90
CA THR A 87 18.70 5.00 7.92
C THR A 87 20.06 4.82 7.25
N GLY A 88 20.41 5.68 6.29
CA GLY A 88 21.66 5.54 5.53
C GLY A 88 21.81 4.20 4.78
N GLY A 89 20.71 3.51 4.49
CA GLY A 89 20.71 2.19 3.83
C GLY A 89 20.86 0.99 4.78
N GLU A 90 21.06 1.23 6.08
CA GLU A 90 21.14 0.18 7.09
C GLU A 90 19.81 0.00 7.82
N LEU A 91 19.48 -1.24 8.19
CA LEU A 91 18.30 -1.54 8.98
C LEU A 91 18.50 -0.95 10.38
N LEU A 92 17.65 0.02 10.73
CA LEU A 92 17.63 0.59 12.07
C LEU A 92 16.93 -0.38 13.02
N ARG A 93 15.68 -0.74 12.69
CA ARG A 93 14.89 -1.71 13.47
C ARG A 93 13.62 -2.15 12.74
N GLU A 94 13.03 -3.23 13.23
CA GLU A 94 11.66 -3.61 12.93
C GLU A 94 10.71 -2.88 13.90
N LEU A 95 9.60 -2.36 13.39
CA LEU A 95 8.61 -1.66 14.20
C LEU A 95 7.78 -2.63 15.05
N THR A 96 7.22 -2.09 16.11
CA THR A 96 6.32 -2.78 17.05
C THR A 96 4.88 -2.30 16.92
N GLU A 97 3.95 -3.07 17.48
CA GLU A 97 2.52 -2.69 17.53
C GLU A 97 2.32 -1.34 18.21
N ALA A 98 3.16 -0.97 19.18
CA ALA A 98 3.10 0.34 19.83
C ALA A 98 3.58 1.50 18.95
N GLU A 99 4.29 1.20 17.86
CA GLU A 99 4.84 2.17 16.90
C GLU A 99 4.00 2.23 15.62
N LEU A 100 2.91 1.48 15.56
CA LEU A 100 1.96 1.42 14.46
C LEU A 100 0.56 1.76 14.99
N GLU A 101 -0.17 2.61 14.28
CA GLU A 101 -1.63 2.68 14.44
C GLU A 101 -2.23 1.50 13.69
N LEU A 102 -2.12 0.32 14.32
CA LEU A 102 -2.45 -0.97 13.75
C LEU A 102 -3.96 -1.16 13.64
N ALA A 103 -4.42 -1.64 12.49
CA ALA A 103 -5.82 -2.02 12.31
C ALA A 103 -6.19 -3.22 13.22
N ASP A 104 -7.48 -3.52 13.31
CA ASP A 104 -7.93 -4.68 14.10
C ASP A 104 -7.59 -6.03 13.41
N GLY A 105 -7.46 -7.09 14.22
CA GLY A 105 -7.36 -8.46 13.71
C GLY A 105 -5.95 -8.91 13.31
N TRP A 106 -4.92 -8.23 13.81
CA TRP A 106 -3.50 -8.59 13.64
C TRP A 106 -2.90 -9.16 14.92
N GLU A 107 -2.06 -10.19 14.78
CA GLU A 107 -1.33 -10.79 15.90
C GLU A 107 0.15 -10.93 15.57
N ARG A 108 1.03 -10.42 16.43
CA ARG A 108 2.46 -10.57 16.24
C ARG A 108 2.96 -11.95 16.65
N LYS A 109 3.81 -12.54 15.82
CA LYS A 109 4.52 -13.79 16.12
C LYS A 109 6.01 -13.55 16.32
N LYS A 110 6.72 -14.59 16.78
CA LYS A 110 8.16 -14.53 17.17
C LYS A 110 9.09 -14.22 16.00
N ASP A 111 8.67 -14.47 14.77
CA ASP A 111 9.41 -14.16 13.54
C ASP A 111 9.37 -12.67 13.16
N GLY A 112 8.71 -11.84 13.97
CA GLY A 112 8.63 -10.40 13.80
C GLY A 112 7.45 -9.93 12.95
N TYR A 113 6.75 -10.83 12.27
CA TYR A 113 5.59 -10.51 11.43
C TYR A 113 4.30 -10.39 12.25
N LEU A 114 3.40 -9.53 11.77
CA LEU A 114 2.01 -9.39 12.16
C LEU A 114 1.17 -10.24 11.21
N TYR A 115 0.41 -11.18 11.76
CA TYR A 115 -0.42 -12.12 11.02
C TYR A 115 -1.88 -11.72 11.11
N HIS A 116 -2.57 -11.70 9.97
CA HIS A 116 -4.01 -11.52 10.00
C HIS A 116 -4.68 -12.77 10.56
N THR A 117 -5.63 -12.55 11.45
CA THR A 117 -6.38 -13.63 12.13
C THR A 117 -7.45 -14.29 11.25
N GLY A 118 -7.86 -13.61 10.17
CA GLY A 118 -8.85 -14.09 9.21
C GLY A 118 -8.26 -14.56 7.88
N ILE A 119 -9.15 -14.92 6.96
CA ILE A 119 -8.83 -15.19 5.55
C ILE A 119 -9.21 -13.95 4.75
N LEU A 120 -8.29 -13.50 3.90
CA LEU A 120 -8.57 -12.46 2.92
C LEU A 120 -9.15 -13.12 1.67
N GLU A 121 -10.46 -12.97 1.48
CA GLU A 121 -11.20 -13.51 0.34
C GLU A 121 -10.81 -12.82 -0.98
N GLU A 122 -11.19 -13.43 -2.11
CA GLU A 122 -11.03 -12.82 -3.44
C GLU A 122 -11.73 -11.44 -3.50
N ASP A 123 -11.07 -10.47 -4.15
CA ASP A 123 -11.46 -9.05 -4.22
C ASP A 123 -11.54 -8.33 -2.85
N GLY A 124 -11.16 -8.99 -1.75
CA GLY A 124 -11.16 -8.42 -0.42
C GLY A 124 -10.09 -7.33 -0.25
N ILE A 125 -10.43 -6.30 0.54
CA ILE A 125 -9.49 -5.27 0.98
C ILE A 125 -9.32 -5.43 2.49
N LEU A 126 -8.07 -5.35 2.94
CA LEU A 126 -7.71 -5.40 4.34
C LEU A 126 -6.77 -4.25 4.66
N GLU A 127 -7.10 -3.54 5.73
CA GLU A 127 -6.29 -2.46 6.27
C GLU A 127 -5.13 -3.04 7.10
N LEU A 128 -3.92 -2.54 6.87
CA LEU A 128 -2.73 -2.96 7.62
C LEU A 128 -2.54 -2.06 8.84
N TYR A 129 -2.36 -0.77 8.60
CA TYR A 129 -2.17 0.27 9.61
C TYR A 129 -2.34 1.66 8.99
N ASP A 130 -2.82 2.62 9.79
CA ASP A 130 -3.06 4.00 9.34
C ASP A 130 -1.77 4.83 9.35
N ALA A 131 -0.95 4.66 10.39
CA ALA A 131 0.21 5.50 10.62
C ALA A 131 1.37 4.81 11.34
N VAL A 132 2.56 5.39 11.17
CA VAL A 132 3.75 5.06 11.97
C VAL A 132 3.99 6.17 12.99
N ILE A 133 4.24 5.79 14.25
CA ILE A 133 4.62 6.73 15.30
C ILE A 133 6.15 6.80 15.37
N ALA A 134 6.72 7.93 14.94
CA ALA A 134 8.16 8.14 14.89
C ALA A 134 8.71 8.51 16.27
N SER A 135 8.92 7.52 17.13
CA SER A 135 9.44 7.71 18.49
C SER A 135 10.86 8.31 18.52
N SER A 136 11.30 8.75 19.71
CA SER A 136 12.67 9.23 19.94
C SER A 136 13.75 8.19 19.67
N ASP A 137 13.38 6.91 19.63
CA ASP A 137 14.31 5.82 19.33
C ASP A 137 14.46 5.62 17.81
N ILE A 138 13.56 6.19 17.01
CA ILE A 138 13.57 6.14 15.54
C ILE A 138 14.26 7.40 14.99
N ILE A 139 13.89 8.57 15.53
CA ILE A 139 14.49 9.87 15.18
C ILE A 139 15.57 10.20 16.20
N THR A 140 16.82 10.05 15.78
CA THR A 140 18.00 10.13 16.66
C THR A 140 18.86 11.37 16.43
N LYS A 141 18.65 12.08 15.32
CA LYS A 141 19.43 13.26 14.93
C LYS A 141 18.66 14.15 13.96
N GLU A 142 19.05 15.42 13.92
CA GLU A 142 18.57 16.38 12.92
C GLU A 142 18.89 15.89 11.49
N ASP A 143 18.03 16.26 10.53
CA ASP A 143 18.17 15.90 9.10
C ASP A 143 18.24 14.39 8.81
N GLN A 144 17.82 13.54 9.74
CA GLN A 144 17.80 12.09 9.54
C GLN A 144 16.81 11.72 8.43
N THR A 145 17.31 11.04 7.39
CA THR A 145 16.44 10.40 6.39
C THR A 145 16.06 9.01 6.88
N LEU A 146 14.77 8.78 7.02
CA LEU A 146 14.15 7.53 7.38
C LEU A 146 13.50 6.91 6.15
N VAL A 147 13.72 5.61 5.98
CA VAL A 147 13.03 4.83 4.95
C VAL A 147 12.19 3.79 5.65
N LEU A 148 10.87 3.93 5.56
CA LEU A 148 9.87 3.00 6.05
C LEU A 148 9.61 1.98 4.95
N GLU A 149 9.87 0.71 5.20
CA GLU A 149 9.62 -0.38 4.26
C GLU A 149 8.59 -1.34 4.85
N THR A 150 7.43 -1.44 4.19
CA THR A 150 6.38 -2.39 4.55
C THR A 150 6.52 -3.60 3.64
N THR A 151 6.83 -4.75 4.23
CA THR A 151 6.88 -6.04 3.52
C THR A 151 5.64 -6.83 3.86
N ILE A 152 4.87 -7.21 2.84
CA ILE A 152 3.72 -8.09 2.97
C ILE A 152 3.97 -9.41 2.25
N GLN A 153 3.49 -10.49 2.84
CA GLN A 153 3.57 -11.83 2.29
C GLN A 153 2.21 -12.49 2.36
N ALA A 154 1.90 -13.27 1.32
CA ALA A 154 0.64 -13.96 1.22
C ALA A 154 0.85 -15.44 0.85
N VAL A 155 -0.02 -16.29 1.41
CA VAL A 155 -0.05 -17.74 1.19
C VAL A 155 -1.49 -18.18 0.93
N GLN A 156 -1.67 -19.20 0.09
CA GLN A 156 -3.00 -19.70 -0.25
C GLN A 156 -3.64 -20.39 0.96
N SER A 157 -4.91 -20.12 1.24
CA SER A 157 -5.58 -20.59 2.46
C SER A 157 -5.86 -22.10 2.47
N GLU A 158 -6.13 -22.71 1.31
CA GLU A 158 -6.63 -24.08 1.17
C GLU A 158 -5.66 -25.18 1.66
N HIS A 159 -4.38 -24.85 1.86
CA HIS A 159 -3.33 -25.81 2.27
C HIS A 159 -2.46 -25.30 3.43
N LEU A 160 -2.91 -24.28 4.16
CA LEU A 160 -2.09 -23.70 5.24
C LEU A 160 -2.34 -24.38 6.59
N GLU A 161 -1.33 -25.11 7.07
CA GLU A 161 -1.27 -25.50 8.48
C GLU A 161 -0.65 -24.36 9.30
N VAL A 162 -1.50 -23.58 9.98
CA VAL A 162 -1.03 -22.49 10.84
C VAL A 162 -0.44 -23.07 12.13
N SER A 163 0.87 -22.91 12.32
CA SER A 163 1.53 -23.26 13.58
C SER A 163 1.42 -22.12 14.59
N SER A 164 1.63 -22.43 15.88
CA SER A 164 1.65 -21.40 16.93
C SER A 164 2.77 -20.36 16.75
N ASP A 165 3.85 -20.73 16.05
CA ASP A 165 5.01 -19.87 15.79
C ASP A 165 4.94 -19.17 14.42
N GLY A 166 3.81 -19.26 13.71
CA GLY A 166 3.59 -18.65 12.39
C GLY A 166 3.44 -19.68 11.26
N TRP A 167 3.80 -19.30 10.03
CA TRP A 167 3.66 -20.18 8.86
C TRP A 167 4.83 -21.16 8.65
N GLY A 168 5.88 -21.14 9.48
CA GLY A 168 7.01 -22.06 9.38
C GLY A 168 7.66 -22.08 7.99
N ASP A 169 7.81 -23.28 7.41
CA ASP A 169 8.39 -23.51 6.08
C ASP A 169 7.37 -23.44 4.93
N THR A 170 6.17 -22.88 5.17
CA THR A 170 5.16 -22.72 4.12
C THR A 170 5.73 -21.91 2.95
N GLU A 171 5.48 -22.40 1.73
CA GLU A 171 5.86 -21.71 0.51
C GLU A 171 5.11 -20.37 0.38
N ILE A 172 5.86 -19.27 0.45
CA ILE A 172 5.32 -17.93 0.25
C ILE A 172 4.95 -17.76 -1.24
N ARG A 173 3.67 -17.54 -1.52
CA ARG A 173 3.17 -17.40 -2.89
C ARG A 173 3.49 -16.03 -3.47
N GLN A 174 3.44 -14.99 -2.64
CA GLN A 174 3.77 -13.64 -3.07
C GLN A 174 4.45 -12.85 -1.95
N THR A 175 5.38 -11.98 -2.34
CA THR A 175 5.99 -10.97 -1.47
C THR A 175 5.97 -9.64 -2.18
N LEU A 176 5.47 -8.60 -1.50
CA LEU A 176 5.49 -7.22 -1.98
C LEU A 176 6.16 -6.32 -0.96
N ARG A 177 6.73 -5.22 -1.43
CA ARG A 177 7.38 -4.22 -0.60
C ARG A 177 6.93 -2.83 -1.04
N SER A 178 6.42 -2.02 -0.12
CA SER A 178 6.31 -0.57 -0.29
C SER A 178 7.45 0.10 0.46
N ARG A 179 7.97 1.21 -0.08
CA ARG A 179 9.07 1.96 0.51
C ARG A 179 8.75 3.45 0.50
N ASN A 180 8.64 4.03 1.69
CA ASN A 180 8.36 5.43 1.93
C ASN A 180 9.57 6.13 2.54
N GLU A 181 10.02 7.20 1.89
CA GLU A 181 11.13 8.01 2.38
C GLU A 181 10.61 9.28 3.04
N VAL A 182 11.09 9.51 4.26
CA VAL A 182 10.69 10.62 5.11
C VAL A 182 11.91 11.28 5.74
N ARG A 183 11.92 12.61 5.80
CA ARG A 183 13.02 13.39 6.36
C ARG A 183 12.61 13.97 7.70
N SER A 184 13.45 13.78 8.70
CA SER A 184 13.31 14.43 9.99
C SER A 184 13.86 15.85 9.93
N ASP A 185 13.15 16.75 10.58
CA ASP A 185 13.52 18.17 10.78
C ASP A 185 13.73 18.45 12.29
N ALA A 186 13.97 17.40 13.08
CA ALA A 186 14.29 17.49 14.50
C ALA A 186 15.56 18.31 14.75
#